data_AF-A0A932BXH5-F1
#
_entry.id   AF-A0A932BXH5-F1
#
_cell.length_a   1.000
_cell.length_b   1.000
_cell.length_c   1.000
_cell.angle_alpha   90.00
_cell.angle_beta   90.00
_cell.angle_gamma   90.00
#
_symmetry.space_group_name_H-M   'P 1'
#
loop_
_entity.id
_entity.type
_entity.pdbx_description
1 polymer ?
#
loop_
_entity_poly.entity_id
_entity_poly.type
_entity_poly.pdbx_seq_one_letter_code
_entity_poly.pdbx_strand_id
1 'polypeptide(L)'
;MTRRELIARTNQLIEEGARLQANPSFDALRTWLQLSDDLLSTAWGSMDRYHLSWLQVGRPRQIVRGRPMGDEEAGAYVREVAAAKTAVLRMSVEAAGRRNMPFVGETTESEPG
;
A
#
# COMPACT_ATOMS: atom_id res chain seq x y z
N MET A 1 13.71 12.32 -1.49
CA MET A 1 12.78 11.84 -2.54
C MET A 1 12.00 13.05 -2.99
N THR A 2 11.89 13.28 -4.29
CA THR A 2 11.09 14.39 -4.80
C THR A 2 9.61 14.05 -4.73
N ARG A 3 8.76 15.07 -4.71
CA ARG A 3 7.31 14.90 -4.76
C ARG A 3 6.84 14.12 -5.99
N ARG A 4 7.44 14.42 -7.14
CA ARG A 4 7.17 13.75 -8.41
C ARG A 4 7.49 12.26 -8.31
N GLU A 5 8.60 11.90 -7.67
CA GLU A 5 8.96 10.51 -7.40
C GLU A 5 7.95 9.82 -6.46
N LEU A 6 7.54 10.46 -5.36
CA LEU A 6 6.55 9.91 -4.44
C LEU A 6 5.23 9.62 -5.16
N ILE A 7 4.72 10.58 -5.93
CA ILE A 7 3.47 10.43 -6.67
C ILE A 7 3.58 9.31 -7.72
N ALA A 8 4.68 9.28 -8.48
CA ALA A 8 4.89 8.26 -9.51
C ALA A 8 4.96 6.84 -8.91
N ARG A 9 5.76 6.64 -7.85
CA ARG A 9 5.88 5.34 -7.17
C ARG A 9 4.57 4.91 -6.52
N THR A 10 3.84 5.84 -5.92
CA THR A 10 2.53 5.53 -5.32
C THR A 10 1.49 5.14 -6.38
N ASN A 11 1.49 5.80 -7.54
CA ASN A 11 0.63 5.42 -8.67
C ASN A 11 0.96 4.03 -9.22
N GLN A 12 2.25 3.68 -9.32
CA GLN A 12 2.65 2.32 -9.71
C GLN A 12 2.07 1.27 -8.75
N LEU A 13 2.16 1.51 -7.43
CA LEU A 13 1.58 0.60 -6.43
C LEU A 13 0.05 0.52 -6.52
N ILE A 14 -0.63 1.61 -6.89
CA ILE A 14 -2.09 1.59 -7.14
C ILE A 14 -2.44 0.68 -8.32
N GLU A 15 -1.68 0.74 -9.40
CA GLU A 15 -1.87 -0.16 -10.55
C GLU A 15 -1.58 -1.61 -10.21
N GLU A 16 -0.55 -1.88 -9.41
CA GLU A 16 -0.24 -3.21 -8.90
C GLU A 16 -1.36 -3.74 -7.99
N GLY A 17 -1.94 -2.90 -7.14
CA GLY A 17 -3.11 -3.23 -6.33
C GLY A 17 -4.34 -3.59 -7.18
N ALA A 18 -4.55 -2.91 -8.31
CA ALA A 18 -5.60 -3.26 -9.26
C ALA A 18 -5.33 -4.61 -9.96
N ARG A 19 -4.07 -4.89 -10.34
CA ARG A 19 -3.67 -6.19 -10.91
C ARG A 19 -3.86 -7.33 -9.92
N LEU A 20 -3.56 -7.11 -8.64
CA LEU A 20 -3.79 -8.06 -7.55
C LEU A 20 -5.28 -8.36 -7.33
N GLN A 21 -6.15 -7.36 -7.49
CA GLN A 21 -7.59 -7.59 -7.41
C GLN A 21 -8.11 -8.46 -8.55
N ALA A 22 -7.57 -8.26 -9.77
CA ALA A 22 -7.93 -9.06 -10.94
C ALA A 22 -7.36 -10.49 -10.87
N ASN A 23 -6.11 -10.64 -10.40
CA ASN A 23 -5.39 -11.91 -10.30
C ASN A 23 -4.86 -12.10 -8.87
N PRO A 24 -5.70 -12.61 -7.93
CA PRO A 24 -5.33 -12.72 -6.54
C PRO A 24 -4.17 -13.69 -6.31
N SER A 25 -3.17 -13.25 -5.54
CA SER A 25 -2.07 -14.09 -5.07
C SER A 25 -1.60 -13.62 -3.70
N PHE A 26 -1.45 -14.57 -2.77
CA PHE A 26 -1.00 -14.28 -1.40
C PHE A 26 0.44 -13.78 -1.32
N ASP A 27 1.35 -14.41 -2.07
CA ASP A 27 2.75 -14.00 -2.08
C ASP A 27 2.90 -12.61 -2.70
N ALA A 28 2.22 -12.36 -3.82
CA ALA A 28 2.22 -11.05 -4.45
C ALA A 28 1.58 -9.99 -3.55
N LEU A 29 0.49 -10.32 -2.84
CA LEU A 29 -0.11 -9.43 -1.84
C LEU A 29 0.88 -9.07 -0.73
N ARG A 30 1.58 -10.05 -0.16
CA ARG A 30 2.53 -9.83 0.93
C ARG A 30 3.66 -8.89 0.51
N THR A 31 4.25 -9.13 -0.66
CA THR A 31 5.31 -8.26 -1.20
C THR A 31 4.78 -6.86 -1.49
N TRP A 32 3.61 -6.74 -2.11
CA TRP A 32 3.01 -5.45 -2.43
C TRP A 32 2.65 -4.64 -1.18
N LEU A 33 2.16 -5.28 -0.11
CA LEU A 33 1.92 -4.64 1.19
C LEU A 33 3.22 -4.09 1.77
N GLN A 34 4.28 -4.91 1.82
CA GLN A 34 5.58 -4.49 2.33
C GLN A 34 6.12 -3.26 1.58
N LEU A 35 6.13 -3.30 0.25
CA LEU A 35 6.58 -2.17 -0.58
C LEU A 35 5.73 -0.90 -0.36
N SER A 36 4.42 -1.08 -0.19
CA SER A 36 3.50 0.02 0.08
C SER A 36 3.73 0.64 1.46
N ASP A 37 3.97 -0.19 2.48
CA ASP A 37 4.27 0.26 3.84
C ASP A 37 5.63 0.98 3.91
N ASP A 38 6.66 0.43 3.26
CA ASP A 38 7.98 1.03 3.22
C ASP A 38 7.96 2.42 2.56
N LEU A 39 7.24 2.56 1.44
CA LEU A 39 7.09 3.85 0.76
C LEU A 39 6.35 4.86 1.63
N LEU A 40 5.22 4.46 2.21
CA LEU A 40 4.39 5.36 3.02
C LEU A 40 5.10 5.76 4.33
N SER A 41 5.81 4.83 4.97
CA SER A 41 6.59 5.11 6.18
C SER A 41 7.75 6.07 5.88
N THR A 42 8.40 5.91 4.72
CA THR A 42 9.45 6.84 4.28
C THR A 42 8.92 8.26 4.08
N ALA A 43 7.73 8.41 3.50
CA ALA A 43 7.15 9.73 3.21
C ALA A 43 6.47 10.36 4.43
N TRP A 44 5.65 9.60 5.16
CA TRP A 44 4.75 10.14 6.18
C TRP A 44 5.16 9.78 7.62
N GLY A 45 6.27 9.06 7.78
CA GLY A 45 6.78 8.56 9.05
C GLY A 45 6.05 7.29 9.54
N SER A 46 6.64 6.64 10.55
CA SER A 46 6.01 5.52 11.25
C SER A 46 4.77 6.01 12.01
N MET A 47 3.56 5.80 11.45
CA MET A 47 2.30 6.07 12.16
C MET A 47 2.07 5.05 13.30
N ASP A 48 2.48 5.43 14.51
CA ASP A 48 2.43 4.62 15.73
C ASP A 48 1.00 4.46 16.28
N ARG A 49 0.32 3.37 15.86
CA ARG A 49 -0.83 2.63 16.47
C ARG A 49 -1.71 1.96 15.42
N TYR A 50 -1.89 2.58 14.26
CA TYR A 50 -2.70 2.02 13.16
C TYR A 50 -1.88 1.18 12.18
N HIS A 51 -0.55 1.32 12.20
CA HIS A 51 0.35 0.45 11.42
C HIS A 51 0.06 -1.03 11.67
N LEU A 52 -0.10 -1.45 12.94
CA LEU A 52 -0.33 -2.85 13.27
C LEU A 52 -1.76 -3.32 13.03
N SER A 53 -2.79 -2.46 13.12
CA SER A 53 -4.17 -2.87 12.84
C SER A 53 -4.45 -2.96 11.34
N TRP A 54 -3.81 -2.11 10.52
CA TRP A 54 -3.87 -2.22 9.06
C TRP A 54 -2.98 -3.33 8.50
N LEU A 55 -1.80 -3.56 9.08
CA LEU A 55 -0.99 -4.76 8.82
C LEU A 55 -1.71 -6.06 9.28
N GLN A 56 -2.54 -6.00 10.33
CA GLN A 56 -3.32 -7.15 10.82
C GLN A 56 -4.66 -7.38 10.12
N VAL A 57 -5.13 -6.49 9.23
CA VAL A 57 -6.10 -6.87 8.18
C VAL A 57 -5.49 -7.98 7.29
N GLY A 58 -4.16 -8.15 7.35
CA GLY A 58 -3.33 -8.94 6.47
C GLY A 58 -2.71 -10.23 7.00
N ARG A 59 -2.97 -10.72 8.23
CA ARG A 59 -2.55 -12.10 8.55
C ARG A 59 -3.61 -13.06 8.02
N PRO A 60 -3.40 -13.72 6.86
CA PRO A 60 -4.21 -14.88 6.56
C PRO A 60 -3.99 -15.84 7.71
N ARG A 61 -5.06 -16.10 8.46
CA ARG A 61 -5.12 -17.38 9.12
C ARG A 61 -5.26 -18.36 7.96
N GLN A 62 -4.16 -19.03 7.61
CA GLN A 62 -4.18 -20.19 6.72
C GLN A 62 -5.22 -21.22 7.20
N ILE A 63 -5.67 -21.09 8.45
CA ILE A 63 -6.74 -21.85 9.07
C ILE A 63 -7.96 -20.93 9.34
N VAL A 64 -9.04 -21.12 8.58
CA VAL A 64 -10.36 -20.53 8.85
C VAL A 64 -11.20 -21.57 9.58
N ARG A 65 -11.66 -21.28 10.81
CA ARG A 65 -12.53 -22.19 11.61
C ARG A 65 -12.00 -23.64 11.72
N GLY A 66 -10.69 -23.81 11.84
CA GLY A 66 -10.06 -25.14 12.01
C GLY A 66 -9.81 -25.92 10.72
N ARG A 67 -10.09 -25.35 9.53
CA ARG A 67 -9.74 -25.94 8.23
C ARG A 67 -8.82 -25.02 7.42
N PRO A 68 -8.03 -25.55 6.46
CA PRO A 68 -7.35 -24.72 5.48
C PRO A 68 -8.33 -23.79 4.76
N MET A 69 -7.92 -22.53 4.54
CA MET A 69 -8.66 -21.57 3.72
C MET A 69 -8.77 -22.10 2.28
N GLY A 70 -9.97 -22.09 1.69
CA GLY A 70 -10.15 -22.45 0.29
C GLY A 70 -9.67 -21.37 -0.67
N ASP A 71 -9.39 -21.73 -1.92
CA ASP A 71 -8.85 -20.81 -2.94
C ASP A 71 -9.77 -19.60 -3.22
N GLU A 72 -11.09 -19.78 -3.12
CA GLU A 72 -12.07 -18.70 -3.27
C GLU A 72 -12.02 -17.72 -2.10
N GLU A 73 -11.97 -18.23 -0.86
CA GLU A 73 -11.85 -17.44 0.37
C GLU A 73 -10.53 -16.66 0.38
N ALA A 74 -9.45 -17.31 -0.07
CA ALA A 74 -8.13 -16.70 -0.28
C ALA A 74 -8.19 -15.56 -1.31
N GLY A 75 -8.81 -15.78 -2.46
CA GLY A 75 -8.94 -14.78 -3.50
C GLY A 75 -9.80 -13.58 -3.08
N ALA A 76 -10.89 -13.84 -2.35
CA ALA A 76 -11.74 -12.78 -1.79
C ALA A 76 -10.97 -11.92 -0.77
N TYR A 77 -10.22 -12.57 0.13
CA TYR A 77 -9.38 -11.89 1.11
C TYR A 77 -8.32 -10.99 0.45
N VAL A 78 -7.60 -11.51 -0.54
CA VAL A 78 -6.60 -10.73 -1.27
C VAL A 78 -7.23 -9.51 -1.95
N ARG A 79 -8.41 -9.66 -2.57
CA ARG A 79 -9.14 -8.55 -3.19
C ARG A 79 -9.51 -7.47 -2.17
N GLU A 80 -10.05 -7.87 -1.03
CA GLU A 80 -10.45 -6.96 0.05
C GLU A 80 -9.25 -6.14 0.55
N VAL A 81 -8.16 -6.81 0.90
CA VAL A 81 -6.95 -6.17 1.40
C VAL A 81 -6.32 -5.24 0.36
N ALA A 82 -6.23 -5.70 -0.90
CA ALA A 82 -5.71 -4.91 -2.00
C ALA A 82 -6.56 -3.65 -2.27
N ALA A 83 -7.89 -3.77 -2.22
CA ALA A 83 -8.78 -2.63 -2.38
C ALA A 83 -8.62 -1.60 -1.25
N ALA A 84 -8.60 -2.06 0.01
CA ALA A 84 -8.41 -1.19 1.17
C ALA A 84 -7.08 -0.43 1.10
N LYS A 85 -5.96 -1.14 0.88
CA LYS A 85 -4.64 -0.51 0.80
C LYS A 85 -4.49 0.40 -0.42
N THR A 86 -5.14 0.10 -1.55
CA THR A 86 -5.19 0.99 -2.72
C THR A 86 -5.87 2.32 -2.40
N ALA A 87 -6.93 2.33 -1.59
CA ALA A 87 -7.58 3.56 -1.16
C ALA A 87 -6.62 4.47 -0.37
N VAL A 88 -5.80 3.88 0.50
CA VAL A 88 -4.76 4.59 1.27
C VAL A 88 -3.72 5.23 0.36
N LEU A 89 -3.23 4.47 -0.62
CA LEU A 89 -2.26 4.98 -1.60
C LEU A 89 -2.84 6.16 -2.39
N ARG A 90 -4.13 6.11 -2.77
CA ARG A 90 -4.81 7.24 -3.43
C ARG A 90 -4.88 8.47 -2.53
N MET A 91 -5.15 8.30 -1.24
CA MET A 91 -5.12 9.40 -0.27
C MET A 91 -3.72 10.01 -0.14
N SER A 92 -2.66 9.19 -0.17
CA SER A 92 -1.28 9.66 -0.19
C SER A 92 -0.97 10.50 -1.44
N VAL A 93 -1.42 10.07 -2.62
CA VAL A 93 -1.29 10.86 -3.87
C VAL A 93 -2.04 12.18 -3.77
N GLU A 94 -3.26 12.18 -3.22
CA GLU A 94 -4.03 13.41 -3.02
C GLU A 94 -3.31 14.38 -2.07
N ALA A 95 -2.78 13.88 -0.96
CA ALA A 95 -2.04 14.65 0.03
C ALA A 95 -0.80 15.32 -0.61
N ALA A 96 0.04 14.54 -1.28
CA ALA A 96 1.26 15.04 -1.92
C ALA A 96 0.98 15.91 -3.16
N GLY A 97 0.00 15.53 -3.99
CA GLY A 97 -0.30 16.19 -5.25
C GLY A 97 -1.22 17.40 -5.11
N ARG A 98 -2.47 17.18 -4.68
CA ARG A 98 -3.50 18.23 -4.66
C ARG A 98 -3.40 19.15 -3.45
N ARG A 99 -3.13 18.59 -2.28
CA ARG A 99 -3.08 19.35 -1.02
C ARG A 99 -1.71 19.95 -0.73
N ASN A 100 -0.77 19.70 -1.63
CA ASN A 100 0.60 20.15 -1.56
C ASN A 100 1.30 19.83 -0.20
N MET A 101 0.89 18.78 0.50
CA MET A 101 1.35 18.51 1.86
C MET A 101 2.84 18.15 1.88
N PRO A 102 3.66 18.81 2.73
CA PRO A 102 5.05 18.46 2.88
C PRO A 102 5.20 17.07 3.52
N PHE A 103 6.24 16.35 3.14
CA PHE A 103 6.52 15.01 3.63
C PHE A 103 7.98 14.86 4.09
N VAL A 104 8.26 13.81 4.87
CA VAL A 104 9.57 13.57 5.48
C VAL A 104 10.62 13.35 4.39
N GLY A 105 11.73 14.08 4.47
CA GLY A 105 12.82 13.98 3.50
C GLY A 105 12.44 14.43 2.09
N GLU A 106 11.39 15.25 1.95
CA GLU A 106 11.07 15.92 0.69
C GLU A 106 12.25 16.79 0.25
N THR A 107 12.80 16.49 -0.91
CA THR A 107 13.85 17.28 -1.55
C THR A 107 13.22 18.08 -2.67
N THR A 108 13.53 19.38 -2.74
CA THR A 108 13.20 20.19 -3.91
C THR A 108 13.96 19.63 -5.12
N GLU A 109 13.32 19.62 -6.29
CA GLU A 109 14.09 19.50 -7.54
C GLU A 109 14.99 20.74 -7.59
N SER A 110 16.26 20.59 -7.24
CA SER A 110 17.23 21.63 -7.52
C SER A 110 17.23 21.81 -9.04
N GLU A 111 16.75 22.96 -9.50
CA GLU A 111 16.97 23.40 -10.88
C GLU A 111 18.49 23.37 -11.14
N PRO A 112 18.96 22.79 -12.26
CA PRO A 112 20.33 23.05 -12.68
C PRO A 112 20.42 24.55 -12.95
N GLY A 113 21.34 25.21 -12.23
CA GLY A 113 21.56 26.66 -12.30
C GLY A 113 22.03 27.17 -13.65
#